data_AF-A0AA97FLF6-F1
#
_entry.id   AF-A0AA97FLF6-F1
#
_cell.length_a   1.000
_cell.length_b   1.000
_cell.length_c   1.000
_cell.angle_alpha   90.00
_cell.angle_beta   90.00
_cell.angle_gamma   90.00
#
_symmetry.space_group_name_H-M   'P 1'
#
loop_
_entity.id
_entity.type
_entity.pdbx_description
1 polymer ?
#
loop_
_entity_poly.entity_id
_entity_poly.type
_entity_poly.pdbx_seq_one_letter_code
_entity_poly.pdbx_strand_id
1 'polypeptide(L)'
;MPPHTPVRNRYYKGAKLSEYRFLKVLRAFADGDSVRQVSGRTGISERAIRDLFAKFRVKLMEATIHDREAFGGAGMYLYRNGRVSERGRSILESVRNGPNFEAHRTRHALRFRTSKDAAPHVFEMTVRIFCSIHIPKTPEVLYPEKTREALSQLTEIGAFIRTHADNEVFMEKYSDVTERFMTLSANFRKLLDKEELLSLRDKSDMHSHPDNLLYDHLRRYLLRNPL
;
A
#
# COMPACT_ATOMS: atom_id res chain seq x y z
N MET A 1 20.46 -24.80 -36.84
CA MET A 1 19.51 -23.96 -36.05
C MET A 1 20.23 -23.55 -34.77
N PRO A 2 20.30 -22.26 -34.43
CA PRO A 2 20.84 -21.86 -33.14
C PRO A 2 19.97 -22.47 -32.02
N PRO A 3 20.57 -22.91 -30.89
CA PRO A 3 19.81 -23.50 -29.80
C PRO A 3 18.81 -22.47 -29.26
N HIS A 4 17.54 -22.85 -29.25
CA HIS A 4 16.45 -22.06 -28.68
C HIS A 4 16.76 -21.83 -27.20
N THR A 5 17.33 -20.68 -26.86
CA THR A 5 17.57 -20.33 -25.46
C THR A 5 16.20 -20.20 -24.81
N PRO A 6 15.87 -21.00 -23.77
CA PRO A 6 14.57 -20.92 -23.15
C PRO A 6 14.36 -19.49 -22.64
N VAL A 7 13.29 -18.85 -23.11
CA VAL A 7 12.94 -17.48 -22.72
C VAL A 7 12.85 -17.43 -21.20
N ARG A 8 13.82 -16.75 -20.58
CA ARG A 8 13.95 -16.67 -19.13
C ARG A 8 12.74 -15.93 -18.58
N ASN A 9 12.05 -16.51 -17.60
CA ASN A 9 10.95 -15.85 -16.92
C ASN A 9 11.45 -14.56 -16.26
N ARG A 10 10.99 -13.41 -16.76
CA ARG A 10 11.46 -12.09 -16.32
C ARG A 10 11.04 -11.74 -14.90
N TYR A 11 9.97 -12.35 -14.41
CA TYR A 11 9.36 -12.05 -13.12
C TYR A 11 9.83 -12.98 -12.00
N TYR A 12 10.52 -14.07 -12.32
CA TYR A 12 10.99 -15.04 -11.35
C TYR A 12 12.33 -15.66 -11.80
N LYS A 13 13.41 -15.25 -11.13
CA LYS A 13 14.77 -15.71 -11.41
C LYS A 13 14.92 -17.19 -11.07
N GLY A 14 15.41 -17.98 -12.02
CA GLY A 14 15.64 -19.41 -11.83
C GLY A 14 14.36 -20.25 -11.77
N ALA A 15 13.21 -19.69 -12.17
CA ALA A 15 11.95 -20.42 -12.17
C ALA A 15 11.96 -21.58 -13.18
N LYS A 16 11.44 -22.73 -12.74
CA LYS A 16 11.05 -23.83 -13.64
C LYS A 16 9.73 -23.55 -14.38
N LEU A 17 9.03 -22.49 -14.01
CA LEU A 17 7.74 -22.11 -14.55
C LEU A 17 7.90 -21.13 -15.72
N SER A 18 7.22 -21.40 -16.85
CA SER A 18 7.19 -20.48 -17.99
C SER A 18 6.56 -19.14 -17.62
N GLU A 19 6.99 -18.07 -18.29
CA GLU A 19 6.45 -16.71 -18.06
C GLU A 19 4.93 -16.66 -18.23
N TYR A 20 4.39 -17.31 -19.26
CA TYR A 20 2.95 -17.37 -19.49
C TYR A 20 2.18 -17.98 -18.31
N ARG A 21 2.65 -19.14 -17.80
CA ARG A 21 2.00 -19.77 -16.64
C ARG A 21 2.18 -18.93 -15.38
N PHE A 22 3.33 -18.30 -15.20
CA PHE A 22 3.55 -17.36 -14.10
C PHE A 22 2.55 -16.20 -14.12
N LEU A 23 2.37 -15.55 -15.28
CA LEU A 23 1.44 -14.45 -15.44
C LEU A 23 -0.02 -14.87 -15.21
N LYS A 24 -0.40 -16.11 -15.58
CA LYS A 24 -1.70 -16.68 -15.23
C LYS A 24 -1.89 -16.85 -13.72
N VAL A 25 -0.86 -17.25 -12.99
CA VAL A 25 -0.92 -17.36 -11.51
C VAL A 25 -0.94 -15.97 -10.87
N LEU A 26 -0.15 -15.02 -11.37
CA LEU A 26 -0.17 -13.63 -10.91
C LEU A 26 -1.53 -12.98 -11.14
N ARG A 27 -2.15 -13.23 -12.30
CA ARG A 27 -3.51 -12.75 -12.59
C ARG A 27 -4.53 -13.38 -11.63
N ALA A 28 -4.44 -14.68 -11.40
CA ALA A 28 -5.28 -15.37 -10.42
C ALA A 28 -5.16 -14.79 -9.02
N PHE A 29 -3.93 -14.49 -8.61
CA PHE A 29 -3.67 -13.81 -7.36
C PHE A 29 -4.39 -12.47 -7.35
N ALA A 30 -4.22 -11.64 -8.37
CA ALA A 30 -4.89 -10.34 -8.44
C ALA A 30 -6.42 -10.44 -8.45
N ASP A 31 -7.01 -11.41 -9.13
CA ASP A 31 -8.47 -11.63 -9.18
C ASP A 31 -9.04 -12.23 -7.87
N GLY A 32 -8.18 -12.65 -6.93
CA GLY A 32 -8.64 -13.26 -5.68
C GLY A 32 -9.15 -14.69 -5.85
N ASP A 33 -8.56 -15.45 -6.78
CA ASP A 33 -8.87 -16.87 -6.98
C ASP A 33 -8.33 -17.73 -5.83
N SER A 34 -9.06 -18.79 -5.47
CA SER A 34 -8.57 -19.81 -4.54
C SER A 34 -7.48 -20.67 -5.20
N VAL A 35 -6.56 -21.18 -4.37
CA VAL A 35 -5.46 -22.07 -4.80
C VAL A 35 -5.97 -23.24 -5.66
N ARG A 36 -7.12 -23.81 -5.29
CA ARG A 36 -7.75 -24.93 -6.00
C ARG A 36 -8.20 -24.54 -7.40
N GLN A 37 -8.84 -23.38 -7.57
CA GLN A 37 -9.25 -22.86 -8.88
C GLN A 37 -8.04 -22.63 -9.79
N VAL A 38 -6.97 -22.03 -9.24
CA VAL A 38 -5.73 -21.79 -10.00
C VAL A 38 -5.06 -23.09 -10.39
N SER A 39 -5.05 -24.09 -9.51
CA SER A 39 -4.46 -25.40 -9.80
C SER A 39 -5.19 -26.08 -10.94
N GLY A 40 -6.52 -26.13 -10.89
CA GLY A 40 -7.35 -26.71 -11.95
C GLY A 40 -7.14 -26.07 -13.33
N ARG A 41 -7.00 -24.74 -13.39
CA ARG A 41 -6.86 -24.04 -14.69
C ARG A 41 -5.43 -23.97 -15.24
N THR A 42 -4.41 -24.14 -14.40
CA THR A 42 -2.99 -24.00 -14.80
C THR A 42 -2.23 -25.32 -14.86
N GLY A 43 -2.75 -26.38 -14.24
CA GLY A 43 -2.05 -27.66 -14.06
C GLY A 43 -0.85 -27.57 -13.10
N ILE A 44 -0.68 -26.46 -12.38
CA ILE A 44 0.36 -26.29 -11.36
C ILE A 44 -0.16 -26.87 -10.05
N SER A 45 0.70 -27.54 -9.29
CA SER A 45 0.30 -28.10 -7.99
C SER A 45 -0.14 -27.02 -7.02
N GLU A 46 -1.12 -27.33 -6.17
CA GLU A 46 -1.60 -26.40 -5.14
C GLU A 46 -0.48 -25.91 -4.21
N ARG A 47 0.49 -26.78 -3.91
CA ARG A 47 1.68 -26.42 -3.12
C ARG A 47 2.47 -25.29 -3.79
N ALA A 48 2.80 -25.44 -5.08
CA ALA A 48 3.56 -24.42 -5.80
C ALA A 48 2.77 -23.11 -5.96
N ILE A 49 1.44 -23.17 -6.08
CA ILE A 49 0.58 -21.98 -6.10
C ILE A 49 0.57 -21.28 -4.73
N ARG A 50 0.46 -22.01 -3.62
CA ARG A 50 0.57 -21.44 -2.26
C ARG A 50 1.90 -20.73 -2.08
N ASP A 51 2.99 -21.36 -2.51
CA ASP A 51 4.33 -20.80 -2.41
C ASP A 51 4.45 -19.51 -3.25
N LEU A 52 3.90 -19.50 -4.47
CA LEU A 52 3.86 -18.29 -5.31
C LEU A 52 3.00 -17.18 -4.69
N PHE A 53 1.82 -17.51 -4.16
CA PHE A 53 0.95 -16.53 -3.50
C PHE A 53 1.62 -15.92 -2.27
N ALA A 54 2.32 -16.73 -1.47
CA ALA A 54 3.10 -16.23 -0.35
C ALA A 54 4.19 -15.24 -0.81
N LYS A 55 4.93 -15.58 -1.87
CA LYS A 55 5.94 -14.69 -2.47
C LYS A 55 5.33 -13.40 -3.03
N PHE A 56 4.16 -13.47 -3.66
CA PHE A 56 3.45 -12.28 -4.14
C PHE A 56 3.04 -11.36 -3.00
N ARG A 57 2.56 -11.88 -1.87
CA ARG A 57 2.26 -11.05 -0.68
C ARG A 57 3.50 -10.33 -0.15
N VAL A 58 4.64 -11.02 -0.11
CA VAL A 58 5.92 -10.41 0.28
C VAL A 58 6.28 -9.28 -0.68
N LYS A 59 6.22 -9.51 -1.99
CA LYS A 59 6.50 -8.48 -2.99
C LYS A 59 5.50 -7.34 -2.97
N LEU A 60 4.24 -7.61 -2.66
CA LEU A 60 3.21 -6.59 -2.51
C LEU A 60 3.54 -5.64 -1.36
N MET A 61 3.95 -6.18 -0.20
CA MET A 61 4.41 -5.39 0.94
C MET A 61 5.63 -4.53 0.58
N GLU A 62 6.65 -5.12 -0.05
CA GLU A 62 7.82 -4.36 -0.52
C GLU A 62 7.42 -3.25 -1.51
N ALA A 63 6.56 -3.56 -2.49
CA ALA A 63 6.14 -2.62 -3.53
C ALA A 63 5.43 -1.41 -2.94
N THR A 64 4.58 -1.59 -1.93
CA THR A 64 3.89 -0.46 -1.28
C THR A 64 4.81 0.43 -0.45
N ILE A 65 6.00 -0.05 -0.05
CA ILE A 65 7.01 0.77 0.62
C ILE A 65 7.76 1.62 -0.43
N HIS A 66 8.13 1.02 -1.56
CA HIS A 66 8.92 1.68 -2.60
C HIS A 66 8.11 2.61 -3.50
N ASP A 67 6.92 2.18 -3.95
CA ASP A 67 6.03 2.91 -4.84
C ASP A 67 4.76 3.32 -4.07
N ARG A 68 4.88 4.29 -3.15
CA ARG A 68 3.80 4.59 -2.17
C ARG A 68 2.46 4.99 -2.79
N GLU A 69 2.48 5.60 -3.98
CA GLU A 69 1.29 6.04 -4.73
C GLU A 69 0.64 4.93 -5.59
N ALA A 70 1.34 3.81 -5.77
CA ALA A 70 0.78 2.64 -6.44
C ALA A 70 -0.28 1.98 -5.54
N PHE A 71 -0.97 0.99 -6.09
CA PHE A 71 -1.97 0.18 -5.39
C PHE A 71 -3.05 1.01 -4.67
N GLY A 72 -3.67 1.94 -5.39
CA GLY A 72 -4.68 2.85 -4.80
C GLY A 72 -4.12 3.81 -3.75
N GLY A 73 -2.79 3.99 -3.69
CA GLY A 73 -2.13 4.83 -2.69
C GLY A 73 -1.95 4.14 -1.33
N ALA A 74 -2.13 2.82 -1.23
CA ALA A 74 -2.01 2.09 0.05
C ALA A 74 -0.71 2.42 0.81
N GLY A 75 0.39 2.61 0.09
CA GLY A 75 1.68 2.96 0.69
C GLY A 75 1.72 4.32 1.39
N MET A 76 0.92 5.29 0.93
CA MET A 76 0.79 6.61 1.54
C MET A 76 0.07 6.54 2.89
N TYR A 77 -0.92 5.66 3.01
CA TYR A 77 -1.75 5.51 4.21
C TYR A 77 -1.12 4.59 5.25
N LEU A 78 -0.46 3.53 4.81
CA LEU A 78 0.10 2.51 5.70
C LEU A 78 1.44 2.92 6.30
N TYR A 79 2.30 3.62 5.55
CA TYR A 79 3.69 3.86 5.94
C TYR A 79 3.99 5.33 6.22
N ARG A 80 4.90 5.56 7.18
CA ARG A 80 5.60 6.82 7.43
C ARG A 80 7.07 6.51 7.64
N ASN A 81 7.96 7.20 6.92
CA ASN A 81 9.42 6.98 6.98
C ASN A 81 9.80 5.50 6.79
N GLY A 82 9.16 4.82 5.82
CA GLY A 82 9.42 3.40 5.50
C GLY A 82 8.92 2.38 6.54
N ARG A 83 8.24 2.82 7.61
CA ARG A 83 7.69 1.94 8.65
C ARG A 83 6.17 2.09 8.74
N VAL A 84 5.49 1.02 9.15
CA VAL A 84 4.04 1.08 9.37
C VAL A 84 3.74 2.12 10.46
N SER A 85 2.97 3.14 10.08
CA SER A 85 2.60 4.25 10.96
C SER A 85 1.52 3.82 11.96
N GLU A 86 1.25 4.62 12.98
CA GLU A 86 0.12 4.38 13.89
C GLU A 86 -1.22 4.32 13.15
N ARG A 87 -1.43 5.25 12.20
CA ARG A 87 -2.55 5.25 11.25
C ARG A 87 -2.62 3.93 10.47
N GLY A 88 -1.49 3.49 9.91
CA GLY A 88 -1.39 2.23 9.19
C GLY A 88 -1.75 1.01 10.05
N ARG A 89 -1.31 0.98 11.32
CA ARG A 89 -1.68 -0.11 12.25
C ARG A 89 -3.19 -0.13 12.53
N SER A 90 -3.80 1.04 12.74
CA SER A 90 -5.24 1.16 12.95
C SER A 90 -6.04 0.67 11.74
N ILE A 91 -5.61 1.03 10.52
CA ILE A 91 -6.23 0.54 9.28
C ILE A 91 -6.12 -0.99 9.18
N LEU A 92 -4.91 -1.55 9.36
CA LEU A 92 -4.69 -2.99 9.28
C LEU A 92 -5.52 -3.76 10.31
N GLU A 93 -5.63 -3.26 11.54
CA GLU A 93 -6.44 -3.87 12.58
C GLU A 93 -7.94 -3.79 12.28
N SER A 94 -8.39 -2.66 11.71
CA SER A 94 -9.79 -2.50 11.28
C SER A 94 -10.14 -3.47 10.16
N VAL A 95 -9.25 -3.66 9.17
CA VAL A 95 -9.45 -4.64 8.09
C VAL A 95 -9.45 -6.05 8.65
N ARG A 96 -8.53 -6.38 9.55
CA ARG A 96 -8.43 -7.70 10.18
C ARG A 96 -9.71 -8.10 10.91
N ASN A 97 -10.37 -7.16 11.57
CA ASN A 97 -11.61 -7.39 12.32
C ASN A 97 -12.87 -7.21 11.45
N GLY A 98 -12.71 -6.87 10.16
CA GLY A 98 -13.80 -6.61 9.24
C GLY A 98 -14.34 -7.87 8.55
N PRO A 99 -15.60 -7.82 8.05
CA PRO A 99 -16.27 -8.95 7.41
C PRO A 99 -15.57 -9.41 6.11
N ASN A 100 -14.94 -8.48 5.39
CA ASN A 100 -14.22 -8.79 4.14
C ASN A 100 -13.01 -9.69 4.38
N PHE A 101 -12.28 -9.48 5.48
CA PHE A 101 -11.15 -10.33 5.82
C PHE A 101 -11.61 -11.71 6.26
N GLU A 102 -12.71 -11.82 7.00
CA GLU A 102 -13.28 -13.11 7.40
C GLU A 102 -13.72 -13.95 6.19
N ALA A 103 -14.38 -13.33 5.21
CA ALA A 103 -14.74 -13.97 3.95
C ALA A 103 -13.49 -14.43 3.17
N HIS A 104 -12.46 -13.58 3.09
CA HIS A 104 -11.18 -13.94 2.46
C HIS A 104 -10.47 -15.07 3.17
N ARG A 105 -10.45 -15.06 4.50
CA ARG A 105 -9.88 -16.14 5.32
C ARG A 105 -10.55 -17.47 5.01
N THR A 106 -11.88 -17.50 5.01
CA THR A 106 -12.66 -18.72 4.69
C THR A 106 -12.32 -19.27 3.31
N ARG A 107 -12.12 -18.39 2.32
CA ARG A 107 -11.83 -18.77 0.93
C ARG A 107 -10.39 -19.20 0.68
N HIS A 108 -9.41 -18.55 1.32
CA HIS A 108 -7.99 -18.70 0.97
C HIS A 108 -7.14 -19.38 2.03
N ALA A 109 -7.55 -19.35 3.30
CA ALA A 109 -6.75 -19.86 4.41
C ALA A 109 -7.62 -20.18 5.65
N LEU A 110 -8.28 -21.34 5.63
CA LEU A 110 -9.14 -21.83 6.73
C LEU A 110 -8.43 -22.00 8.09
N ARG A 111 -7.08 -22.05 8.11
CA ARG A 111 -6.30 -22.28 9.35
C ARG A 111 -5.05 -21.41 9.39
N PHE A 112 -5.18 -20.16 9.84
CA PHE A 112 -4.03 -19.42 10.37
C PHE A 112 -3.66 -20.03 11.73
N ARG A 113 -2.42 -20.50 11.88
CA ARG A 113 -1.97 -21.06 13.16
C ARG A 113 -1.54 -19.95 14.12
N THR A 114 -1.13 -18.82 13.58
CA THR A 114 -0.63 -17.66 14.35
C THR A 114 -1.09 -16.34 13.74
N SER A 115 -1.00 -15.25 14.52
CA SER A 115 -1.19 -13.88 14.02
C SER A 115 -0.18 -13.49 12.94
N LYS A 116 1.03 -14.07 12.96
CA LYS A 116 2.06 -13.87 11.94
C LYS A 116 1.64 -14.46 10.59
N ASP A 117 0.89 -15.56 10.58
CA ASP A 117 0.38 -16.17 9.35
C ASP A 117 -0.74 -15.33 8.71
N ALA A 118 -1.52 -14.62 9.55
CA ALA A 118 -2.61 -13.77 9.09
C ALA A 118 -2.11 -12.43 8.52
N ALA A 119 -0.99 -11.90 9.02
CA ALA A 119 -0.51 -10.56 8.66
C ALA A 119 -0.35 -10.32 7.14
N PRO A 120 0.28 -11.23 6.34
CA PRO A 120 0.36 -11.06 4.90
C PRO A 120 -1.01 -11.03 4.19
N HIS A 121 -2.01 -11.74 4.72
CA HIS A 121 -3.35 -11.76 4.17
C HIS A 121 -4.14 -10.50 4.54
N VAL A 122 -4.00 -10.01 5.78
CA VAL A 122 -4.56 -8.72 6.20
C VAL A 122 -4.01 -7.61 5.31
N PHE A 123 -2.69 -7.66 5.06
CA PHE A 123 -2.03 -6.70 4.18
C PHE A 123 -2.57 -6.77 2.75
N GLU A 124 -2.63 -7.97 2.17
CA GLU A 124 -3.22 -8.17 0.83
C GLU A 124 -4.64 -7.60 0.76
N MET A 125 -5.49 -7.93 1.73
CA MET A 125 -6.88 -7.44 1.77
C MET A 125 -6.94 -5.92 1.87
N THR A 126 -6.09 -5.33 2.69
CA THR A 126 -6.01 -3.88 2.84
C THR A 126 -5.65 -3.23 1.50
N VAL A 127 -4.64 -3.75 0.81
CA VAL A 127 -4.24 -3.24 -0.51
C VAL A 127 -5.36 -3.39 -1.54
N ARG A 128 -6.12 -4.49 -1.51
CA ARG A 128 -7.31 -4.66 -2.38
C ARG A 128 -8.37 -3.60 -2.13
N ILE A 129 -8.65 -3.29 -0.86
CA ILE A 129 -9.60 -2.22 -0.50
C ILE A 129 -9.13 -0.91 -1.11
N PHE A 130 -7.85 -0.54 -0.94
CA PHE A 130 -7.28 0.67 -1.55
C PHE A 130 -7.36 0.64 -3.09
N CYS A 131 -7.11 -0.50 -3.73
CA CYS A 131 -7.28 -0.64 -5.18
C CYS A 131 -8.75 -0.55 -5.63
N SER A 132 -9.72 -0.76 -4.73
CA SER A 132 -11.16 -0.70 -5.02
C SER A 132 -11.79 0.68 -4.89
N ILE A 133 -11.11 1.60 -4.20
CA ILE A 133 -11.61 2.95 -3.98
C ILE A 133 -10.74 3.97 -4.69
N HIS A 134 -11.37 4.95 -5.32
CA HIS A 134 -10.67 6.11 -5.80
C HIS A 134 -10.38 7.03 -4.62
N ILE A 135 -9.10 7.18 -4.30
CA ILE A 135 -8.63 8.15 -3.33
C ILE A 135 -7.95 9.28 -4.09
N PRO A 136 -8.40 10.54 -3.94
CA PRO A 136 -7.71 11.68 -4.52
C PRO A 136 -6.25 11.68 -4.08
N LYS A 137 -5.33 11.61 -5.05
CA LYS A 137 -3.89 11.44 -4.79
C LYS A 137 -3.16 12.75 -4.51
N THR A 138 -3.85 13.90 -4.51
CA THR A 138 -3.24 15.19 -4.24
C THR A 138 -3.91 15.94 -3.08
N PRO A 139 -3.12 16.66 -2.26
CA PRO A 139 -3.65 17.50 -1.18
C PRO A 139 -4.65 18.55 -1.66
N GLU A 140 -4.59 18.97 -2.94
CA GLU A 140 -5.45 20.04 -3.46
C GLU A 140 -6.94 19.66 -3.53
N VAL A 141 -7.28 18.37 -3.52
CA VAL A 141 -8.67 17.87 -3.64
C VAL A 141 -9.21 17.33 -2.31
N LEU A 142 -8.31 17.01 -1.38
CA LEU A 142 -8.65 16.42 -0.07
C LEU A 142 -9.25 17.45 0.88
N TYR A 143 -8.83 18.72 0.78
CA TYR A 143 -9.19 19.75 1.75
C TYR A 143 -9.99 20.91 1.13
N PRO A 144 -10.97 21.47 1.86
CA PRO A 144 -11.58 22.75 1.49
C PRO A 144 -10.52 23.84 1.26
N GLU A 145 -10.82 24.84 0.42
CA GLU A 145 -9.90 25.94 0.08
C GLU A 145 -9.25 26.60 1.30
N LYS A 146 -10.03 26.91 2.34
CA LYS A 146 -9.52 27.48 3.60
C LYS A 146 -8.49 26.59 4.30
N THR A 147 -8.69 25.27 4.26
CA THR A 147 -7.77 24.31 4.86
C THR A 147 -6.47 24.20 4.04
N ARG A 148 -6.56 24.37 2.71
CA ARG A 148 -5.38 24.45 1.82
C ARG A 148 -4.56 25.71 2.08
N GLU A 149 -5.21 26.86 2.21
CA GLU A 149 -4.56 28.13 2.55
C GLU A 149 -3.83 28.04 3.90
N ALA A 150 -4.49 27.49 4.92
CA ALA A 150 -3.88 27.27 6.23
C ALA A 150 -2.66 26.34 6.16
N LEU A 151 -2.71 25.29 5.32
CA LEU A 151 -1.58 24.38 5.10
C LEU A 151 -0.40 25.09 4.42
N SER A 152 -0.65 25.95 3.44
CA SER A 152 0.40 26.73 2.75
C SER A 152 1.11 27.65 3.74
N GLN A 153 0.33 28.43 4.51
CA GLN A 153 0.86 29.36 5.51
C GLN A 153 1.68 28.64 6.58
N LEU A 154 1.21 27.49 7.08
CA LEU A 154 1.97 26.66 8.01
C LEU A 154 3.27 26.13 7.38
N THR A 155 3.25 25.80 6.10
CA THR A 155 4.45 25.30 5.40
C THR A 155 5.50 26.40 5.25
N GLU A 156 5.07 27.62 4.90
CA GLU A 156 5.91 28.81 4.79
C GLU A 156 6.55 29.20 6.12
N ILE A 157 5.75 29.28 7.19
CA ILE A 157 6.26 29.57 8.55
C ILE A 157 7.26 28.50 8.99
N GLY A 158 6.93 27.23 8.75
CA GLY A 158 7.83 26.12 9.08
C GLY A 158 9.14 26.16 8.28
N ALA A 159 9.11 26.60 7.02
CA ALA A 159 10.30 26.78 6.21
C ALA A 159 11.16 27.92 6.77
N PHE A 160 10.55 29.05 7.10
CA PHE A 160 11.22 30.19 7.70
C PHE A 160 11.94 29.82 9.00
N ILE A 161 11.27 29.09 9.91
CA ILE A 161 11.85 28.60 11.16
C ILE A 161 13.06 27.70 10.88
N ARG A 162 12.94 26.76 9.93
CA ARG A 162 14.05 25.85 9.57
C ARG A 162 15.26 26.60 9.01
N THR A 163 15.05 27.63 8.21
CA THR A 163 16.13 28.45 7.64
C THR A 163 16.90 29.24 8.71
N HIS A 164 16.26 29.54 9.83
CA HIS A 164 16.86 30.33 10.92
C HIS A 164 17.18 29.51 12.18
N ALA A 165 17.00 28.19 12.13
CA ALA A 165 17.18 27.32 13.30
C ALA A 165 18.63 27.31 13.83
N ASP A 166 19.61 27.53 12.96
CA ASP A 166 21.03 27.58 13.32
C ASP A 166 21.50 28.99 13.75
N ASN A 167 20.60 29.99 13.75
CA ASN A 167 20.91 31.35 14.20
C ASN A 167 20.63 31.46 15.71
N GLU A 168 21.69 31.57 16.51
CA GLU A 168 21.60 31.65 17.98
C GLU A 168 20.73 32.81 18.48
N VAL A 169 20.86 34.00 17.86
CA VAL A 169 20.08 35.20 18.23
C VAL A 169 18.60 35.01 17.92
N PHE A 170 18.29 34.31 16.83
CA PHE A 170 16.91 33.97 16.47
C PHE A 170 16.31 32.98 17.48
N MET A 171 17.06 31.93 17.83
CA MET A 171 16.58 30.91 18.75
C MET A 171 16.45 31.43 20.19
N GLU A 172 17.34 32.30 20.64
CA GLU A 172 17.24 32.95 21.95
C GLU A 172 15.95 33.79 22.07
N LYS A 173 15.54 34.46 20.99
CA LYS A 173 14.37 35.34 20.99
C LYS A 173 13.05 34.62 20.70
N TYR A 174 13.07 33.52 19.95
CA TYR A 174 11.87 32.89 19.40
C TYR A 174 11.76 31.38 19.66
N SER A 175 12.54 30.82 20.60
CA SER A 175 12.48 29.40 21.01
C SER A 175 11.05 28.98 21.40
N ASP A 176 10.40 29.72 22.29
CA ASP A 176 9.04 29.42 22.76
C ASP A 176 8.00 29.45 21.63
N VAL A 177 8.16 30.41 20.70
CA VAL A 177 7.28 30.54 19.52
C VAL A 177 7.50 29.36 18.58
N THR A 178 8.74 28.94 18.40
CA THR A 178 9.13 27.80 17.58
C THR A 178 8.56 26.50 18.15
N GLU A 179 8.68 26.27 19.46
CA GLU A 179 8.15 25.07 20.12
C GLU A 179 6.62 25.00 20.03
N ARG A 180 5.93 26.12 20.30
CA ARG A 180 4.46 26.22 20.14
C ARG A 180 4.03 25.98 18.70
N PHE A 181 4.75 26.56 17.74
CA PHE A 181 4.48 26.35 16.32
C PHE A 181 4.64 24.88 15.92
N MET A 182 5.69 24.20 16.39
CA MET A 182 5.91 22.79 16.11
C MET A 182 4.81 21.90 16.72
N THR A 183 4.37 22.23 17.94
CA THR A 183 3.26 21.56 18.62
C THR A 183 1.94 21.75 17.87
N LEU A 184 1.62 22.99 17.49
CA LEU A 184 0.42 23.32 16.70
C LEU A 184 0.44 22.65 15.33
N SER A 185 1.58 22.66 14.64
CA SER A 185 1.76 21.99 13.34
C SER A 185 1.56 20.48 13.44
N ALA A 186 2.04 19.84 14.52
CA ALA A 186 1.81 18.42 14.78
C ALA A 186 0.33 18.12 15.04
N ASN A 187 -0.36 18.97 15.80
CA ASN A 187 -1.79 18.84 16.08
C ASN A 187 -2.65 19.10 14.83
N PHE A 188 -2.30 20.11 14.02
CA PHE A 188 -2.96 20.41 12.76
C PHE A 188 -2.86 19.23 11.79
N ARG A 189 -1.69 18.61 11.66
CA ARG A 189 -1.54 17.36 10.88
C ARG A 189 -2.44 16.23 11.36
N LYS A 190 -2.59 16.04 12.68
CA LYS A 190 -3.51 15.03 13.23
C LYS A 190 -4.97 15.35 12.90
N LEU A 191 -5.35 16.62 12.85
CA LEU A 191 -6.69 17.04 12.46
C LEU A 191 -6.94 16.83 10.96
N LEU A 192 -5.95 17.15 10.12
CA LEU A 192 -5.99 16.87 8.69
C LEU A 192 -6.08 15.37 8.40
N ASP A 193 -5.33 14.53 9.12
CA ASP A 193 -5.46 13.08 9.02
C ASP A 193 -6.90 12.61 9.32
N LYS A 194 -7.58 13.24 10.28
CA LYS A 194 -8.99 12.93 10.60
C LYS A 194 -9.95 13.44 9.52
N GLU A 195 -9.76 14.66 9.04
CA GLU A 195 -10.58 15.27 7.98
C GLU A 195 -10.42 14.51 6.66
N GLU A 196 -9.20 14.09 6.32
CA GLU A 196 -8.88 13.21 5.21
C GLU A 196 -9.69 11.90 5.34
N LEU A 197 -9.62 11.21 6.48
CA LEU A 197 -10.39 9.97 6.70
C LEU A 197 -11.91 10.16 6.58
N LEU A 198 -12.44 11.27 7.10
CA LEU A 198 -13.86 11.61 6.97
C LEU A 198 -14.24 11.89 5.50
N SER A 199 -13.40 12.64 4.78
CA SER A 199 -13.61 12.95 3.36
C SER A 199 -13.53 11.72 2.45
N LEU A 200 -12.69 10.74 2.80
CA LEU A 200 -12.59 9.47 2.09
C LEU A 200 -13.85 8.63 2.21
N ARG A 201 -14.56 8.72 3.34
CA ARG A 201 -15.85 8.03 3.53
C ARG A 201 -16.91 8.55 2.56
N ASP A 202 -16.89 9.85 2.29
CA ASP A 202 -17.95 10.53 1.55
C ASP A 202 -17.61 10.73 0.05
N LYS A 203 -16.34 10.58 -0.37
CA LYS A 203 -15.85 10.78 -1.75
C LYS A 203 -15.25 9.55 -2.44
N SER A 204 -15.36 8.36 -1.84
CA SER A 204 -14.79 7.14 -2.44
C SER A 204 -15.69 6.57 -3.52
N ASP A 205 -15.45 6.98 -4.77
CA ASP A 205 -16.01 6.27 -5.92
C ASP A 205 -15.31 4.92 -6.08
N MET A 206 -16.07 3.87 -6.39
CA MET A 206 -15.48 2.55 -6.64
C MET A 206 -14.79 2.51 -8.00
N HIS A 207 -13.57 1.97 -8.05
CA HIS A 207 -12.90 1.68 -9.32
C HIS A 207 -13.69 0.61 -10.11
N SER A 208 -13.91 0.82 -11.41
CA SER A 208 -14.60 -0.16 -12.27
C SER A 208 -13.86 -1.49 -12.40
N HIS A 209 -12.52 -1.49 -12.28
CA HIS A 209 -11.67 -2.68 -12.43
C HIS A 209 -10.53 -2.71 -11.40
N PRO A 210 -10.84 -2.94 -10.11
CA PRO A 210 -9.85 -2.88 -9.02
C PRO A 210 -8.76 -3.95 -9.13
N ASP A 211 -9.12 -5.14 -9.64
CA ASP A 211 -8.18 -6.24 -9.80
C ASP A 211 -7.18 -5.99 -10.93
N ASN A 212 -7.56 -5.22 -11.96
CA ASN A 212 -6.62 -4.78 -13.00
C ASN A 212 -5.57 -3.84 -12.41
N LEU A 213 -5.97 -2.93 -11.51
CA LEU A 213 -5.06 -2.02 -10.85
C LEU A 213 -4.03 -2.78 -9.99
N LEU A 214 -4.49 -3.75 -9.20
CA LEU A 214 -3.62 -4.62 -8.41
C LEU A 214 -2.65 -5.42 -9.31
N TYR A 215 -3.19 -6.05 -10.36
CA TYR A 215 -2.43 -6.86 -11.31
C TYR A 215 -1.33 -6.04 -11.99
N ASP A 216 -1.68 -4.89 -12.57
CA ASP A 216 -0.76 -4.09 -13.37
C ASP A 216 0.35 -3.49 -12.51
N HIS A 217 0.02 -2.98 -11.32
CA HIS A 217 1.02 -2.46 -10.40
C HIS A 217 1.98 -3.55 -9.92
N LEU A 218 1.47 -4.70 -9.49
CA LEU A 218 2.32 -5.80 -9.02
C LEU A 218 3.18 -6.35 -10.16
N ARG A 219 2.62 -6.49 -11.37
CA ARG A 219 3.34 -6.92 -12.56
C ARG A 219 4.48 -5.96 -12.91
N ARG A 220 4.23 -4.65 -12.93
CA ARG A 220 5.27 -3.63 -13.19
C ARG A 220 6.37 -3.65 -12.13
N TYR A 221 5.99 -3.81 -10.86
CA TYR A 221 6.96 -3.95 -9.77
C TYR A 221 7.84 -5.18 -9.96
N LEU A 222 7.26 -6.35 -10.26
CA LEU A 222 7.99 -7.61 -10.45
C LEU A 222 8.93 -7.62 -11.67
N LEU A 223 8.70 -6.77 -12.68
CA LEU A 223 9.67 -6.58 -13.77
C LEU A 223 10.98 -5.95 -13.29
N ARG A 224 10.88 -5.02 -12.33
CA ARG A 224 12.03 -4.34 -11.71
C ARG A 224 12.62 -5.18 -10.57
N ASN A 225 11.77 -5.91 -9.86
CA ASN A 225 12.09 -6.69 -8.67
C ASN A 225 11.58 -8.14 -8.78
N PRO A 226 12.20 -8.98 -9.62
CA PRO A 226 11.78 -10.37 -9.81
C PRO A 226 11.80 -11.19 -8.50
N LEU A 227 10.96 -12.23 -8.45
CA LEU A 227 11.03 -13.28 -7.42
C LEU A 227 12.33 -14.07 -7.45
#